data_AF-A0A959PL62-F1
#
_entry.id   AF-A0A959PL62-F1
#
_cell.length_a   1.000
_cell.length_b   1.000
_cell.length_c   1.000
_cell.angle_alpha   90.00
_cell.angle_beta   90.00
_cell.angle_gamma   90.00
#
_symmetry.space_group_name_H-M   'P 1'
#
loop_
_entity.id
_entity.type
_entity.pdbx_description
1 polymer ?
#
loop_
_entity_poly.entity_id
_entity_poly.type
_entity_poly.pdbx_seq_one_letter_code
_entity_poly.pdbx_strand_id
1 'polypeptide(L)'
;MQRNTANYMVWLFVILSGCLACKGAGQPEDRNGPNVILIYADDLGYGDVGCYGGTGVATPHIDALARGGLRFTQAYASSATCTPSRYSMLTGRYAFRTPGTGVAPGDAPLLIDTQFLTLADVFQVSDYHTGVVGKWHLGLGGPDGPDWNGMIRPGPLELGFDYAFLIPATNDRVPCVFVENHGVVDLEPNDPIRVSYGPPVGELPTGKEHPELLRMHPSHGHDQTIVNGISRIGYMTGGQNALWRDEDIGDTLVAKSLQFIRNNRD
;
A
#
# COMPACT_ATOMS: atom_id res chain seq x y z
N MET A 1 50.36 4.13 43.28
CA MET A 1 51.45 4.46 42.34
C MET A 1 51.45 3.44 41.22
N GLN A 2 51.29 3.93 40.00
CA GLN A 2 51.68 3.37 38.68
C GLN A 2 51.28 1.95 38.26
N ARG A 3 50.25 1.94 37.41
CA ARG A 3 50.03 1.22 36.13
C ARG A 3 50.87 -0.03 35.82
N ASN A 4 50.17 -1.07 35.37
CA ASN A 4 50.42 -1.60 34.02
C ASN A 4 49.16 -2.24 33.42
N THR A 5 48.50 -1.51 32.53
CA THR A 5 47.52 -2.02 31.57
C THR A 5 48.30 -2.66 30.41
N ALA A 6 48.26 -3.98 30.29
CA ALA A 6 48.74 -4.67 29.11
C ALA A 6 47.67 -4.56 28.01
N ASN A 7 47.93 -3.68 27.02
CA ASN A 7 47.19 -3.66 25.77
C ASN A 7 47.59 -4.90 24.95
N TYR A 8 46.69 -5.86 24.78
CA TYR A 8 46.88 -6.94 23.83
C TYR A 8 46.52 -6.43 22.43
N MET A 9 47.55 -6.06 21.68
CA MET A 9 47.46 -5.70 20.28
C MET A 9 47.39 -6.99 19.46
N VAL A 10 46.19 -7.33 18.97
CA VAL A 10 45.99 -8.47 18.07
C VAL A 10 46.46 -8.08 16.67
N TRP A 11 47.57 -8.68 16.22
CA TRP A 11 48.06 -8.56 14.86
C TRP A 11 47.29 -9.52 13.96
N LEU A 12 46.46 -9.00 13.05
CA LEU A 12 45.85 -9.79 11.98
C LEU A 12 46.89 -9.96 10.85
N PHE A 13 47.50 -11.14 10.74
CA PHE A 13 48.35 -11.48 9.61
C PHE A 13 47.48 -11.72 8.37
N VAL A 14 47.51 -10.79 7.42
CA VAL A 14 46.98 -11.02 6.07
C VAL A 14 48.04 -11.74 5.26
N ILE A 15 47.84 -13.04 5.01
CA ILE A 15 48.63 -13.80 4.03
C ILE A 15 48.10 -13.41 2.64
N LEU A 16 48.81 -12.51 1.95
CA LEU A 16 48.63 -12.31 0.51
C LEU A 16 49.21 -13.53 -0.22
N SER A 17 48.38 -14.55 -0.45
CA SER A 17 48.70 -15.60 -1.41
C SER A 17 48.21 -15.15 -2.78
N GLY A 18 49.16 -14.77 -3.64
CA GLY A 18 48.90 -14.44 -5.04
C GLY A 18 48.37 -15.66 -5.77
N CYS A 19 47.06 -15.68 -6.05
CA CYS A 19 46.49 -16.53 -7.07
C CYS A 19 46.45 -15.77 -8.39
N LEU A 20 47.11 -16.38 -9.37
CA LEU A 20 47.11 -16.05 -10.79
C LEU A 20 45.72 -15.64 -11.27
N ALA A 21 45.70 -14.52 -11.99
CA ALA A 21 44.55 -14.00 -12.69
C ALA A 21 44.01 -15.01 -13.71
N CYS A 22 42.99 -15.77 -13.32
CA CYS A 22 41.94 -16.15 -14.25
C CYS A 22 41.03 -14.93 -14.41
N LYS A 23 41.38 -14.03 -15.32
CA LYS A 23 40.37 -13.15 -15.95
C LYS A 23 39.47 -14.04 -16.81
N GLY A 24 38.63 -14.83 -16.16
CA GLY A 24 37.35 -15.16 -16.74
C GLY A 24 36.68 -13.80 -16.92
N ALA A 25 36.57 -13.36 -18.17
CA ALA A 25 35.60 -12.35 -18.52
C ALA A 25 34.24 -12.98 -18.20
N GLY A 26 33.83 -12.90 -16.94
CA GLY A 26 32.42 -12.93 -16.61
C GLY A 26 31.84 -11.83 -17.47
N GLN A 27 31.08 -12.24 -18.49
CA GLN A 27 30.03 -11.39 -19.02
C GLN A 27 29.37 -10.75 -17.78
N PRO A 28 29.12 -9.43 -17.75
CA PRO A 28 28.25 -8.91 -16.71
C PRO A 28 27.03 -9.82 -16.73
N GLU A 29 26.80 -10.60 -15.67
CA GLU A 29 25.52 -11.27 -15.54
C GLU A 29 24.51 -10.17 -15.74
N ASP A 30 23.62 -10.38 -16.70
CA ASP A 30 22.50 -9.50 -16.93
C ASP A 30 21.77 -9.42 -15.58
N ARG A 31 22.07 -8.37 -14.81
CA ARG A 31 21.61 -8.22 -13.41
C ARG A 31 20.10 -7.97 -13.36
N ASN A 32 19.45 -7.97 -14.51
CA ASN A 32 18.05 -7.66 -14.66
C ASN A 32 17.27 -8.95 -14.41
N GLY A 33 17.03 -9.24 -13.13
CA GLY A 33 15.99 -10.18 -12.72
C GLY A 33 14.64 -9.83 -13.37
N PRO A 34 13.69 -10.76 -13.45
CA PRO A 34 12.41 -10.52 -14.11
C PRO A 34 11.65 -9.41 -13.40
N ASN A 35 11.00 -8.53 -14.17
CA ASN A 35 10.03 -7.59 -13.61
C ASN A 35 8.93 -8.34 -12.84
N VAL A 36 8.71 -7.97 -11.58
CA VAL A 36 7.69 -8.58 -10.72
C VAL A 36 6.50 -7.63 -10.57
N ILE A 37 5.31 -8.07 -11.00
CA ILE A 37 4.05 -7.34 -10.83
C ILE A 37 3.12 -8.18 -9.96
N LEU A 38 2.70 -7.59 -8.83
CA LEU A 38 1.73 -8.18 -7.92
C LEU A 38 0.42 -7.40 -7.98
N ILE A 39 -0.66 -8.05 -8.44
CA ILE A 39 -1.99 -7.45 -8.49
C ILE A 39 -2.83 -8.05 -7.38
N TYR A 40 -3.29 -7.20 -6.44
CA TYR A 40 -4.10 -7.62 -5.30
C TYR A 40 -5.54 -7.11 -5.44
N ALA A 41 -6.41 -7.93 -6.03
CA ALA A 41 -7.84 -7.65 -6.12
C ALA A 41 -8.49 -7.56 -4.73
N ASP A 42 -9.50 -6.72 -4.58
CA ASP A 42 -10.22 -6.52 -3.33
C ASP A 42 -11.54 -7.30 -3.37
N ASP A 43 -11.73 -8.19 -2.40
CA ASP A 43 -12.92 -9.03 -2.23
C ASP A 43 -13.35 -9.86 -3.47
N LEU A 44 -12.40 -10.22 -4.35
CA LEU A 44 -12.63 -11.15 -5.46
C LEU A 44 -12.80 -12.58 -4.94
N GLY A 45 -14.00 -13.13 -5.13
CA GLY A 45 -14.34 -14.49 -4.75
C GLY A 45 -13.75 -15.55 -5.68
N TYR A 46 -13.52 -16.76 -5.16
CA TYR A 46 -13.01 -17.90 -5.93
C TYR A 46 -13.86 -18.21 -7.17
N GLY A 47 -15.18 -18.04 -7.07
CA GLY A 47 -16.13 -18.32 -8.15
C GLY A 47 -16.47 -17.13 -9.05
N ASP A 48 -15.82 -15.97 -8.90
CA ASP A 48 -16.22 -14.77 -9.64
C ASP A 48 -15.69 -14.73 -11.08
N VAL A 49 -14.58 -15.43 -11.36
CA VAL A 49 -13.91 -15.37 -12.67
C VAL A 49 -14.06 -16.66 -13.47
N GLY A 50 -14.12 -16.53 -14.79
CA GLY A 50 -14.40 -17.63 -15.73
C GLY A 50 -13.43 -18.81 -15.60
N CYS A 51 -12.14 -18.55 -15.42
CA CYS A 51 -11.13 -19.61 -15.27
C CYS A 51 -11.27 -20.47 -13.99
N TYR A 52 -12.14 -20.09 -13.05
CA TYR A 52 -12.54 -20.89 -11.89
C TYR A 52 -14.00 -21.37 -11.94
N GLY A 53 -14.67 -21.22 -13.08
CA GLY A 53 -16.05 -21.65 -13.29
C GLY A 53 -17.11 -20.57 -13.03
N GLY A 54 -16.69 -19.31 -12.83
CA GLY A 54 -17.61 -18.19 -12.73
C GLY A 54 -18.40 -17.98 -14.02
N THR A 55 -19.69 -17.71 -13.89
CA THR A 55 -20.62 -17.51 -15.03
C THR A 55 -21.38 -16.18 -14.98
N GLY A 56 -21.22 -15.41 -13.90
CA GLY A 56 -21.94 -14.14 -13.71
C GLY A 56 -21.42 -13.02 -14.62
N VAL A 57 -20.12 -12.99 -14.92
CA VAL A 57 -19.50 -11.99 -15.79
C VAL A 57 -18.36 -12.60 -16.60
N ALA A 58 -18.14 -12.12 -17.83
CA ALA A 58 -17.02 -12.55 -18.64
C ALA A 58 -15.72 -11.87 -18.18
N THR A 59 -14.66 -12.65 -17.94
CA THR A 59 -13.36 -12.16 -17.47
C THR A 59 -12.21 -12.51 -18.44
N PRO A 60 -12.32 -12.15 -19.73
CA PRO A 60 -11.46 -12.71 -20.78
C PRO A 60 -9.96 -12.45 -20.58
N HIS A 61 -9.59 -11.31 -19.98
CA HIS A 61 -8.19 -10.97 -19.69
C HIS A 61 -7.60 -11.78 -18.55
N ILE A 62 -8.36 -11.99 -17.47
CA ILE A 62 -7.94 -12.85 -16.35
C ILE A 62 -7.85 -14.31 -16.83
N ASP A 63 -8.81 -14.75 -17.65
CA ASP A 63 -8.81 -16.10 -18.21
C ASP A 63 -7.63 -16.32 -19.16
N ALA A 64 -7.26 -15.30 -19.93
CA ALA A 64 -6.07 -15.34 -20.78
C ALA A 64 -4.78 -15.46 -19.96
N LEU A 65 -4.66 -14.70 -18.86
CA LEU A 65 -3.52 -14.80 -17.95
C LEU A 65 -3.42 -16.20 -17.34
N ALA A 66 -4.55 -16.77 -16.91
CA ALA A 66 -4.60 -18.11 -16.34
C ALA A 66 -4.24 -19.22 -17.36
N ARG A 67 -4.61 -19.06 -18.64
CA ARG A 67 -4.22 -20.00 -19.71
C ARG A 67 -2.73 -19.91 -20.05
N GLY A 68 -2.12 -18.73 -19.91
CA GLY A 68 -0.72 -18.48 -20.22
C GLY A 68 0.24 -18.75 -19.05
N GLY A 69 -0.26 -19.14 -17.88
CA GLY A 69 0.54 -19.27 -16.66
C GLY A 69 0.09 -20.39 -15.73
N LEU A 70 0.51 -20.30 -14.48
CA LEU A 70 0.10 -21.23 -13.43
C LEU A 70 -1.17 -20.74 -12.74
N ARG A 71 -2.16 -21.63 -12.59
CA ARG A 71 -3.43 -21.37 -11.89
C ARG A 71 -3.54 -22.24 -10.65
N PHE A 72 -3.66 -21.63 -9.48
CA PHE A 72 -3.74 -22.31 -8.20
C PHE A 72 -5.18 -22.64 -7.83
N THR A 73 -5.53 -23.92 -7.65
CA THR A 73 -6.86 -24.29 -7.15
C THR A 73 -6.98 -24.25 -5.63
N GLN A 74 -5.84 -24.14 -4.93
CA GLN A 74 -5.72 -24.09 -3.46
C GLN A 74 -4.69 -23.02 -3.08
N ALA A 75 -5.11 -21.75 -3.08
CA ALA A 75 -4.32 -20.61 -2.61
C ALA A 75 -5.14 -19.86 -1.56
N TYR A 76 -4.51 -19.48 -0.45
CA TYR A 76 -5.22 -18.94 0.71
C TYR A 76 -4.57 -17.63 1.16
N ALA A 77 -5.40 -16.63 1.45
CA ALA A 77 -4.97 -15.45 2.20
C ALA A 77 -4.77 -15.81 3.68
N SER A 78 -3.95 -15.03 4.40
CA SER A 78 -3.71 -15.26 5.83
C SER A 78 -4.90 -14.88 6.72
N SER A 79 -5.82 -14.06 6.19
CA SER A 79 -7.05 -13.62 6.86
C SER A 79 -8.20 -13.47 5.85
N ALA A 80 -9.42 -13.43 6.36
CA ALA A 80 -10.64 -13.17 5.59
C ALA A 80 -10.92 -11.67 5.39
N THR A 81 -10.02 -10.78 5.81
CA THR A 81 -10.18 -9.32 5.70
C THR A 81 -8.91 -8.64 5.18
N CYS A 82 -9.10 -7.48 4.56
CA CYS A 82 -8.09 -6.70 3.84
C CYS A 82 -6.80 -6.38 4.63
N THR A 83 -6.87 -5.55 5.67
CA THR A 83 -5.69 -5.09 6.44
C THR A 83 -4.79 -6.25 6.92
N PRO A 84 -5.30 -7.28 7.64
CA PRO A 84 -4.43 -8.37 8.10
C PRO A 84 -3.84 -9.21 6.96
N SER A 85 -4.57 -9.41 5.86
CA SER A 85 -4.04 -10.14 4.70
C SER A 85 -2.93 -9.37 3.98
N ARG A 86 -3.08 -8.05 3.84
CA ARG A 86 -2.05 -7.15 3.27
C ARG A 86 -0.83 -7.06 4.19
N TYR A 87 -1.05 -6.97 5.50
CA TYR A 87 0.02 -6.94 6.50
C TYR A 87 0.89 -8.19 6.40
N SER A 88 0.26 -9.37 6.38
CA SER A 88 1.01 -10.63 6.29
C SER A 88 1.72 -10.83 4.97
N MET A 89 1.12 -10.38 3.87
CA MET A 89 1.75 -10.44 2.56
C MET A 89 3.02 -9.59 2.51
N LEU A 90 2.97 -8.34 2.98
CA LEU A 90 4.14 -7.47 2.93
C LEU A 90 5.20 -7.82 3.96
N THR A 91 4.83 -8.29 5.15
CA THR A 91 5.81 -8.55 6.23
C THR A 91 6.30 -9.98 6.29
N GLY A 92 5.64 -10.92 5.60
CA GLY A 92 5.85 -12.36 5.79
C GLY A 92 5.43 -12.89 7.17
N ARG A 93 4.75 -12.09 7.99
CA ARG A 93 4.34 -12.43 9.36
C ARG A 93 2.84 -12.53 9.47
N TYR A 94 2.35 -13.58 10.13
CA TYR A 94 0.93 -13.68 10.45
C TYR A 94 0.44 -12.48 11.26
N ALA A 95 -0.55 -11.75 10.75
CA ALA A 95 -1.05 -10.52 11.35
C ALA A 95 -1.55 -10.71 12.78
N PHE A 96 -2.17 -11.85 13.09
CA PHE A 96 -2.62 -12.18 14.45
C PHE A 96 -1.51 -12.23 15.51
N ARG A 97 -0.22 -12.19 15.11
CA ARG A 97 0.92 -12.10 16.04
C ARG A 97 1.23 -10.66 16.47
N THR A 98 0.65 -9.67 15.80
CA THR A 98 0.86 -8.25 16.04
C THR A 98 -0.49 -7.60 16.41
N PRO A 99 -0.64 -7.08 17.65
CA PRO A 99 -1.83 -6.33 18.03
C PRO A 99 -2.08 -5.13 17.10
N GLY A 100 -3.35 -4.76 16.89
CA GLY A 100 -3.71 -3.59 16.09
C GLY A 100 -3.75 -3.80 14.57
N THR A 101 -3.57 -5.04 14.08
CA THR A 101 -3.62 -5.38 12.64
C THR A 101 -5.02 -5.76 12.13
N GLY A 102 -6.07 -5.33 12.83
CA GLY A 102 -7.46 -5.45 12.38
C GLY A 102 -7.78 -4.51 11.21
N VAL A 103 -9.03 -4.50 10.74
CA VAL A 103 -9.44 -3.59 9.65
C VAL A 103 -9.22 -2.15 10.07
N ALA A 104 -8.30 -1.47 9.38
CA ALA A 104 -7.87 -0.12 9.75
C ALA A 104 -8.90 0.94 9.32
N PRO A 105 -9.19 1.96 10.15
CA PRO A 105 -9.82 3.19 9.68
C PRO A 105 -8.88 3.97 8.74
N GLY A 106 -9.42 4.97 8.04
CA GLY A 106 -8.65 5.80 7.12
C GLY A 106 -7.59 6.66 7.80
N ASP A 107 -7.77 7.02 9.07
CA ASP A 107 -6.85 7.80 9.90
C ASP A 107 -5.93 6.95 10.80
N ALA A 108 -5.86 5.64 10.54
CA ALA A 108 -5.00 4.77 11.33
C ALA A 108 -3.51 5.14 11.20
N PRO A 109 -2.73 5.12 12.29
CA PRO A 109 -1.28 5.21 12.22
C PRO A 109 -0.70 4.03 11.43
N LEU A 110 0.51 4.19 10.87
CA LEU A 110 1.16 3.10 10.14
C LEU A 110 1.27 1.83 11.02
N LEU A 111 0.75 0.72 10.50
CA LEU A 111 0.65 -0.54 11.27
C LEU A 111 1.93 -1.38 11.23
N ILE A 112 2.77 -1.16 10.22
CA ILE A 112 4.05 -1.86 10.07
C ILE A 112 5.12 -0.99 10.71
N ASP A 113 5.81 -1.53 11.72
CA ASP A 113 7.00 -0.91 12.28
C ASP A 113 8.08 -0.82 11.19
N THR A 114 8.60 0.38 10.93
CA THR A 114 9.61 0.65 9.91
C THR A 114 10.95 -0.03 10.18
N GLN A 115 11.13 -0.66 11.35
CA GLN A 115 12.27 -1.52 11.64
C GLN A 115 12.14 -2.94 11.05
N PHE A 116 10.93 -3.35 10.64
CA PHE A 116 10.73 -4.64 9.99
C PHE A 116 11.02 -4.57 8.50
N LEU A 117 11.72 -5.59 8.00
CA LEU A 117 11.90 -5.81 6.58
C LEU A 117 10.56 -6.21 5.95
N THR A 118 10.16 -5.50 4.91
CA THR A 118 9.02 -5.86 4.07
C THR A 118 9.47 -6.54 2.78
N LEU A 119 8.50 -7.08 2.04
CA LEU A 119 8.72 -7.62 0.70
C LEU A 119 9.33 -6.56 -0.24
N ALA A 120 8.94 -5.29 -0.10
CA ALA A 120 9.50 -4.22 -0.92
C ALA A 120 10.97 -3.96 -0.57
N ASP A 121 11.34 -3.95 0.71
CA ASP A 121 12.75 -3.84 1.12
C ASP A 121 13.61 -4.98 0.55
N VAL A 122 13.07 -6.21 0.51
CA VAL A 122 13.75 -7.37 -0.09
C VAL A 122 14.02 -7.16 -1.58
N PHE A 123 13.06 -6.59 -2.31
CA PHE A 123 13.26 -6.23 -3.72
C PHE A 123 14.25 -5.08 -3.88
N GLN A 124 14.18 -4.07 -3.02
CA GLN A 124 15.05 -2.89 -3.08
C GLN A 124 16.53 -3.26 -2.85
N VAL A 125 16.84 -4.13 -1.87
CA VAL A 125 18.23 -4.63 -1.67
C VAL A 125 18.72 -5.53 -2.79
N SER A 126 17.81 -5.98 -3.66
CA SER A 126 18.09 -6.79 -4.85
C SER A 126 18.11 -5.94 -6.14
N ASP A 127 18.32 -4.62 -6.02
CA ASP A 127 18.42 -3.64 -7.12
C ASP A 127 17.13 -3.45 -7.96
N TYR A 128 15.94 -3.72 -7.39
CA TYR A 128 14.66 -3.41 -8.06
C TYR A 128 14.18 -2.00 -7.75
N HIS A 129 13.57 -1.35 -8.75
CA HIS A 129 12.70 -0.19 -8.53
C HIS A 129 11.34 -0.65 -7.99
N THR A 130 10.97 -0.16 -6.81
CA THR A 130 9.76 -0.61 -6.11
C THR A 130 8.66 0.46 -6.14
N GLY A 131 7.42 0.04 -6.42
CA GLY A 131 6.29 0.95 -6.49
C GLY A 131 5.00 0.30 -5.99
N VAL A 132 4.17 1.09 -5.30
CA VAL A 132 2.82 0.68 -4.89
C VAL A 132 1.78 1.64 -5.45
N VAL A 133 0.79 1.10 -6.17
CA VAL A 133 -0.32 1.87 -6.74
C VAL A 133 -1.64 1.22 -6.36
N GLY A 134 -2.56 1.98 -5.78
CA GLY A 134 -3.90 1.53 -5.42
C GLY A 134 -4.13 1.40 -3.91
N LYS A 135 -4.89 0.39 -3.51
CA LYS A 135 -5.33 0.22 -2.11
C LYS A 135 -4.16 -0.11 -1.17
N TRP A 136 -3.90 0.76 -0.19
CA TRP A 136 -2.88 0.55 0.83
C TRP A 136 -3.42 -0.18 2.05
N HIS A 137 -4.28 0.49 2.84
CA HIS A 137 -5.02 -0.06 3.97
C HIS A 137 -4.18 -0.65 5.12
N LEU A 138 -2.98 -0.10 5.32
CA LEU A 138 -2.05 -0.48 6.39
C LEU A 138 -1.69 0.71 7.31
N GLY A 139 -2.55 1.74 7.32
CA GLY A 139 -2.33 2.97 8.06
C GLY A 139 -1.21 3.83 7.47
N LEU A 140 -1.12 5.08 7.91
CA LEU A 140 -0.17 6.08 7.46
C LEU A 140 0.16 7.00 8.64
N GLY A 141 1.35 7.61 8.62
CA GLY A 141 1.76 8.56 9.65
C GLY A 141 2.24 7.90 10.95
N GLY A 142 2.60 8.77 11.90
CA GLY A 142 3.13 8.38 13.22
C GLY A 142 2.03 7.95 14.18
N PRO A 143 2.30 7.85 15.50
CA PRO A 143 1.34 7.40 16.50
C PRO A 143 0.01 8.16 16.54
N ASP A 144 0.02 9.43 16.13
CA ASP A 144 -1.17 10.29 16.08
C ASP A 144 -1.97 10.15 14.75
N GLY A 145 -1.56 9.23 13.87
CA GLY A 145 -2.13 9.03 12.55
C GLY A 145 -1.47 9.89 11.46
N PRO A 146 -2.06 9.93 10.26
CA PRO A 146 -1.56 10.71 9.14
C PRO A 146 -1.79 12.20 9.30
N ASP A 147 -0.76 13.01 9.07
CA ASP A 147 -0.91 14.46 8.87
C ASP A 147 -1.38 14.74 7.44
N TRP A 148 -2.71 14.74 7.26
CA TRP A 148 -3.34 15.00 5.96
C TRP A 148 -3.01 16.35 5.34
N ASN A 149 -2.49 17.31 6.11
CA ASN A 149 -2.22 18.67 5.66
C ASN A 149 -0.72 18.97 5.53
N GLY A 150 0.13 17.98 5.79
CA GLY A 150 1.57 18.11 5.77
C GLY A 150 2.23 16.91 5.10
N MET A 151 3.36 16.48 5.66
CA MET A 151 4.07 15.29 5.20
C MET A 151 3.54 14.06 5.92
N ILE A 152 2.84 13.20 5.19
CA ILE A 152 2.36 11.90 5.69
C ILE A 152 3.54 10.95 5.79
N ARG A 153 4.16 10.87 6.97
CA ARG A 153 5.26 9.95 7.28
C ARG A 153 5.20 9.43 8.72
N PRO A 154 5.60 8.17 8.97
CA PRO A 154 6.05 7.18 7.99
C PRO A 154 4.91 6.63 7.10
N GLY A 155 5.26 6.10 5.93
CA GLY A 155 4.36 5.49 4.95
C GLY A 155 5.09 4.45 4.09
N PRO A 156 4.60 4.13 2.88
CA PRO A 156 5.22 3.11 2.04
C PRO A 156 6.69 3.40 1.67
N LEU A 157 7.07 4.67 1.57
CA LEU A 157 8.46 5.06 1.26
C LEU A 157 9.43 4.67 2.37
N GLU A 158 8.98 4.67 3.62
CA GLU A 158 9.73 4.16 4.77
C GLU A 158 9.62 2.63 4.93
N LEU A 159 8.94 1.96 4.01
CA LEU A 159 8.76 0.50 3.95
C LEU A 159 9.29 -0.09 2.63
N GLY A 160 10.33 0.53 2.05
CA GLY A 160 11.06 -0.01 0.92
C GLY A 160 10.43 0.23 -0.46
N PHE A 161 9.39 1.07 -0.58
CA PHE A 161 8.85 1.50 -1.87
C PHE A 161 9.50 2.82 -2.34
N ASP A 162 10.04 2.86 -3.56
CA ASP A 162 10.57 4.11 -4.14
C ASP A 162 9.45 5.08 -4.57
N TYR A 163 8.26 4.55 -4.84
CA TYR A 163 7.08 5.32 -5.29
C TYR A 163 5.78 4.80 -4.68
N ALA A 164 4.87 5.72 -4.31
CA ALA A 164 3.55 5.37 -3.82
C ALA A 164 2.45 6.26 -4.42
N PHE A 165 1.36 5.67 -4.90
CA PHE A 165 0.10 6.35 -5.24
C PHE A 165 -1.09 5.57 -4.68
N LEU A 166 -1.74 6.11 -3.66
CA LEU A 166 -2.55 5.31 -2.74
C LEU A 166 -4.01 5.76 -2.69
N ILE A 167 -4.89 4.77 -2.55
CA ILE A 167 -6.11 4.89 -1.75
C ILE A 167 -5.70 4.56 -0.30
N PRO A 168 -5.81 5.49 0.66
CA PRO A 168 -5.24 5.29 2.00
C PRO A 168 -5.76 4.06 2.75
N ALA A 169 -7.07 3.82 2.69
CA ALA A 169 -7.73 2.67 3.29
C ALA A 169 -8.61 1.93 2.28
N THR A 170 -9.86 2.34 2.16
CA THR A 170 -10.85 1.79 1.23
C THR A 170 -11.65 2.93 0.62
N ASN A 171 -12.25 2.72 -0.54
CA ASN A 171 -13.04 3.76 -1.20
C ASN A 171 -14.33 4.13 -0.43
N ASP A 172 -14.82 3.25 0.45
CA ASP A 172 -15.95 3.50 1.36
C ASP A 172 -15.56 4.27 2.64
N ARG A 173 -14.28 4.60 2.85
CA ARG A 173 -13.73 5.24 4.05
C ARG A 173 -13.19 6.63 3.76
N VAL A 174 -13.40 7.57 4.68
CA VAL A 174 -12.77 8.89 4.60
C VAL A 174 -11.30 8.84 5.08
N PRO A 175 -10.41 9.71 4.57
CA PRO A 175 -10.67 10.71 3.53
C PRO A 175 -10.73 10.10 2.13
N CYS A 176 -11.63 10.63 1.29
CA CYS A 176 -11.81 10.18 -0.09
C CYS A 176 -10.85 10.90 -1.04
N VAL A 177 -9.55 10.80 -0.76
CA VAL A 177 -8.47 11.48 -1.50
C VAL A 177 -7.39 10.48 -1.90
N PHE A 178 -6.62 10.82 -2.94
CA PHE A 178 -5.40 10.08 -3.25
C PHE A 178 -4.21 10.64 -2.47
N VAL A 179 -3.28 9.77 -2.11
CA VAL A 179 -1.97 10.15 -1.56
C VAL A 179 -0.88 9.76 -2.55
N GLU A 180 -0.06 10.71 -2.96
CA GLU A 180 1.12 10.46 -3.79
C GLU A 180 2.38 10.74 -2.96
N ASN A 181 3.20 9.70 -2.78
CA ASN A 181 4.34 9.68 -1.87
C ASN A 181 3.95 10.13 -0.44
N HIS A 182 4.37 11.33 -0.01
CA HIS A 182 4.11 11.87 1.33
C HIS A 182 2.98 12.90 1.36
N GLY A 183 2.28 13.17 0.26
CA GLY A 183 1.31 14.27 0.18
C GLY A 183 -0.04 13.85 -0.39
N VAL A 184 -1.09 14.55 0.04
CA VAL A 184 -2.41 14.45 -0.59
C VAL A 184 -2.37 15.14 -1.96
N VAL A 185 -2.88 14.47 -2.98
CA VAL A 185 -2.96 15.01 -4.35
C VAL A 185 -3.95 16.16 -4.40
N ASP A 186 -3.57 17.26 -5.04
CA ASP A 186 -4.41 18.46 -5.25
C ASP A 186 -4.99 19.09 -3.97
N LEU A 187 -4.31 18.93 -2.83
CA LEU A 187 -4.69 19.60 -1.60
C LEU A 187 -4.30 21.09 -1.62
N GLU A 188 -5.30 21.94 -1.39
CA GLU A 188 -5.11 23.39 -1.26
C GLU A 188 -4.82 23.77 0.21
N PRO A 189 -3.76 24.56 0.50
CA PRO A 189 -3.41 24.94 1.88
C PRO A 189 -4.48 25.72 2.64
N ASN A 190 -5.41 26.38 1.93
CA ASN A 190 -6.50 27.15 2.52
C ASN A 190 -7.78 26.34 2.77
N ASP A 191 -7.82 25.07 2.38
CA ASP A 191 -8.95 24.15 2.61
C ASP A 191 -8.48 22.84 3.28
N PRO A 192 -8.00 22.91 4.53
CA PRO A 192 -7.34 21.79 5.18
C PRO A 192 -8.29 20.62 5.48
N ILE A 193 -7.80 19.40 5.28
CA ILE A 193 -8.50 18.15 5.58
C ILE A 193 -8.50 17.91 7.09
N ARG A 194 -9.67 17.58 7.64
CA ARG A 194 -9.78 16.99 8.98
C ARG A 194 -10.62 15.73 8.89
N VAL A 195 -10.19 14.69 9.59
CA VAL A 195 -10.84 13.37 9.59
C VAL A 195 -11.10 12.95 11.04
N SER A 196 -12.22 12.28 11.28
CA SER A 196 -12.55 11.68 12.56
C SER A 196 -13.39 10.43 12.37
N TYR A 197 -12.96 9.31 12.92
CA TYR A 197 -13.79 8.11 13.06
C TYR A 197 -14.56 8.05 14.39
N GLY A 198 -14.43 9.10 15.22
CA GLY A 198 -15.20 9.31 16.45
C GLY A 198 -16.32 10.34 16.25
N PRO A 199 -16.28 11.51 16.90
CA PRO A 199 -17.30 12.55 16.74
C PRO A 199 -17.23 13.22 15.34
N PRO A 200 -18.36 13.76 14.84
CA PRO A 200 -18.39 14.52 13.58
C PRO A 200 -17.41 15.71 13.56
N VAL A 201 -16.88 16.02 12.38
CA VAL A 201 -15.99 17.16 12.14
C VAL A 201 -16.43 17.94 10.91
N GLY A 202 -16.52 19.26 11.06
CA GLY A 202 -16.97 20.17 10.00
C GLY A 202 -18.47 20.15 9.75
N GLU A 203 -18.89 20.63 8.58
CA GLU A 203 -20.28 20.87 8.22
C GLU A 203 -20.72 20.09 6.96
N LEU A 204 -19.89 19.15 6.48
CA LEU A 204 -20.28 18.32 5.34
C LEU A 204 -21.47 17.43 5.71
N PRO A 205 -22.46 17.29 4.81
CA PRO A 205 -23.66 16.52 5.10
C PRO A 205 -23.35 15.04 5.31
N THR A 206 -24.15 14.38 6.15
CA THR A 206 -24.05 12.95 6.45
C THR A 206 -25.19 12.18 5.81
N GLY A 207 -24.97 10.92 5.44
CA GLY A 207 -26.03 10.06 4.89
C GLY A 207 -27.18 9.83 5.86
N LYS A 208 -26.89 9.86 7.16
CA LYS A 208 -27.87 9.70 8.24
C LYS A 208 -28.83 10.88 8.34
N GLU A 209 -28.31 12.10 8.25
CA GLU A 209 -29.09 13.33 8.43
C GLU A 209 -29.70 13.81 7.11
N HIS A 210 -29.04 13.51 5.99
CA HIS A 210 -29.39 13.96 4.65
C HIS A 210 -29.53 12.82 3.64
N PRO A 211 -30.43 11.84 3.87
CA PRO A 211 -30.62 10.72 2.95
C PRO A 211 -31.09 11.15 1.56
N GLU A 212 -31.70 12.33 1.43
CA GLU A 212 -32.12 12.93 0.16
C GLU A 212 -30.96 13.33 -0.75
N LEU A 213 -29.74 13.48 -0.21
CA LEU A 213 -28.54 13.80 -0.98
C LEU A 213 -27.84 12.55 -1.53
N LEU A 214 -28.31 11.35 -1.18
CA LEU A 214 -27.70 10.09 -1.58
C LEU A 214 -28.13 9.69 -2.99
N ARG A 215 -27.14 9.40 -3.83
CA ARG A 215 -27.28 8.69 -5.11
C ARG A 215 -27.23 7.18 -4.92
N MET A 216 -26.59 6.73 -3.83
CA MET A 216 -26.52 5.33 -3.41
C MET A 216 -26.87 5.24 -1.93
N HIS A 217 -27.95 4.51 -1.62
CA HIS A 217 -28.38 4.33 -0.23
C HIS A 217 -27.59 3.19 0.44
N PRO A 218 -27.08 3.41 1.67
CA PRO A 218 -26.37 2.36 2.40
C PRO A 218 -27.33 1.27 2.87
N SER A 219 -26.84 0.03 2.95
CA SER A 219 -27.58 -1.09 3.53
C SER A 219 -27.26 -1.29 5.02
N HIS A 220 -26.00 -1.04 5.43
CA HIS A 220 -25.52 -1.25 6.80
C HIS A 220 -24.48 -0.18 7.15
N GLY A 221 -24.72 0.61 8.20
CA GLY A 221 -23.84 1.73 8.55
C GLY A 221 -23.67 2.68 7.36
N HIS A 222 -22.42 3.04 7.03
CA HIS A 222 -22.07 3.88 5.87
C HIS A 222 -22.96 5.12 5.74
N ASP A 223 -23.26 5.77 6.87
CA ASP A 223 -24.23 6.85 6.97
C ASP A 223 -23.58 8.14 7.47
N GLN A 224 -22.25 8.23 7.40
CA GLN A 224 -21.47 9.39 7.83
C GLN A 224 -21.24 10.32 6.61
N THR A 225 -20.12 11.04 6.52
CA THR A 225 -19.93 12.10 5.51
C THR A 225 -20.25 11.62 4.09
N ILE A 226 -21.04 12.41 3.36
CA ILE A 226 -21.37 12.19 1.96
C ILE A 226 -20.26 12.79 1.09
N VAL A 227 -19.69 11.96 0.22
CA VAL A 227 -18.78 12.37 -0.85
C VAL A 227 -19.34 11.84 -2.17
N ASN A 228 -19.52 12.72 -3.15
CA ASN A 228 -20.08 12.41 -4.48
C ASN A 228 -21.48 11.77 -4.45
N GLY A 229 -22.30 12.09 -3.43
CA GLY A 229 -23.62 11.49 -3.25
C GLY A 229 -23.58 10.06 -2.69
N ILE A 230 -22.45 9.62 -2.15
CA ILE A 230 -22.29 8.32 -1.48
C ILE A 230 -21.80 8.60 -0.06
N SER A 231 -22.56 8.16 0.95
CA SER A 231 -22.15 8.24 2.35
C SER A 231 -21.08 7.21 2.67
N ARG A 232 -20.12 7.62 3.51
CA ARG A 232 -18.90 6.87 3.81
C ARG A 232 -18.88 6.40 5.27
N ILE A 233 -17.85 5.64 5.60
CA ILE A 233 -17.44 5.38 6.98
C ILE A 233 -16.44 6.47 7.39
N GLY A 234 -16.70 7.11 8.54
CA GLY A 234 -15.97 8.22 9.14
C GLY A 234 -16.48 9.59 8.70
N TYR A 235 -16.05 10.62 9.43
CA TYR A 235 -16.38 12.02 9.16
C TYR A 235 -15.17 12.75 8.61
N MET A 236 -15.39 13.61 7.61
CA MET A 236 -14.34 14.51 7.12
C MET A 236 -14.89 15.89 6.75
N THR A 237 -13.98 16.85 6.63
CA THR A 237 -14.21 18.19 6.07
C THR A 237 -12.95 18.69 5.39
N GLY A 238 -13.11 19.63 4.46
CA GLY A 238 -12.02 20.23 3.68
C GLY A 238 -11.48 19.32 2.57
N GLY A 239 -10.44 19.77 1.87
CA GLY A 239 -9.81 19.07 0.75
C GLY A 239 -10.70 18.93 -0.48
N GLN A 240 -11.57 19.90 -0.78
CA GLN A 240 -12.56 19.79 -1.85
C GLN A 240 -11.94 19.48 -3.22
N ASN A 241 -10.82 20.13 -3.55
CA ASN A 241 -10.09 19.87 -4.80
C ASN A 241 -9.38 18.51 -4.81
N ALA A 242 -9.08 17.94 -3.64
CA ALA A 242 -8.40 16.66 -3.49
C ALA A 242 -9.36 15.45 -3.50
N LEU A 243 -10.67 15.69 -3.41
CA LEU A 243 -11.66 14.61 -3.43
C LEU A 243 -11.60 13.88 -4.78
N TRP A 244 -11.42 12.56 -4.73
CA TRP A 244 -11.50 11.76 -5.95
C TRP A 244 -12.91 11.79 -6.52
N ARG A 245 -13.03 11.38 -7.78
CA ARG A 245 -14.29 10.96 -8.38
C ARG A 245 -14.34 9.43 -8.42
N ASP A 246 -15.33 8.82 -7.77
CA ASP A 246 -15.38 7.36 -7.58
C ASP A 246 -15.34 6.56 -8.90
N GLU A 247 -16.01 7.08 -9.94
CA GLU A 247 -16.03 6.49 -11.29
C GLU A 247 -14.68 6.51 -12.01
N ASP A 248 -13.74 7.37 -11.58
CA ASP A 248 -12.42 7.52 -12.22
C ASP A 248 -11.33 6.73 -11.50
N ILE A 249 -11.61 6.14 -10.33
CA ILE A 249 -10.59 5.48 -9.52
C ILE A 249 -9.86 4.40 -10.33
N GLY A 250 -10.60 3.53 -11.02
CA GLY A 250 -10.02 2.45 -11.81
C GLY A 250 -9.05 2.96 -12.89
N ASP A 251 -9.48 3.94 -13.68
CA ASP A 251 -8.67 4.53 -14.74
C ASP A 251 -7.45 5.27 -14.18
N THR A 252 -7.61 5.98 -13.06
CA THR A 252 -6.52 6.69 -12.38
C THR A 252 -5.45 5.72 -11.91
N LEU A 253 -5.84 4.61 -11.26
CA LEU A 253 -4.90 3.59 -10.80
C LEU A 253 -4.16 2.93 -11.97
N VAL A 254 -4.88 2.58 -13.05
CA VAL A 254 -4.24 2.02 -14.26
C VAL A 254 -3.25 3.01 -14.87
N ALA A 255 -3.62 4.28 -14.98
CA ALA A 255 -2.75 5.31 -15.54
C ALA A 255 -1.45 5.46 -14.72
N LYS A 256 -1.55 5.49 -13.38
CA LYS A 256 -0.39 5.58 -12.47
C LYS A 256 0.47 4.32 -12.51
N SER A 257 -0.13 3.13 -12.57
CA SER A 257 0.63 1.88 -12.75
C SER A 257 1.39 1.86 -14.07
N LEU A 258 0.75 2.26 -15.18
CA LEU A 258 1.41 2.34 -16.49
C LEU A 258 2.51 3.40 -16.51
N GLN A 259 2.32 4.54 -15.84
CA GLN A 259 3.36 5.56 -15.69
C GLN A 259 4.58 4.99 -14.96
N PHE A 260 4.38 4.33 -13.83
CA PHE A 260 5.48 3.71 -13.08
C PHE A 260 6.23 2.67 -13.94
N ILE A 261 5.50 1.77 -14.61
CA ILE A 261 6.10 0.75 -15.49
C ILE A 261 6.90 1.39 -16.63
N ARG A 262 6.39 2.46 -17.26
CA ARG A 262 7.08 3.13 -18.37
C ARG A 262 8.34 3.87 -17.93
N ASN A 263 8.33 4.46 -16.74
CA ASN A 263 9.47 5.20 -16.20
C ASN A 263 10.62 4.29 -15.75
N ASN A 264 10.34 3.01 -15.50
CA ASN A 264 11.31 2.02 -15.03
C ASN A 264 11.48 0.89 -16.06
N ARG A 265 11.38 1.23 -17.35
CA ARG A 265 11.63 0.29 -18.45
C ARG A 265 13.11 0.36 -18.81
N ASP A 266 13.76 -0.80 -18.84
CA ASP A 266 15.10 -0.99 -19.42
C ASP A 266 15.18 -0.62 -20.91
#